data_AF-A0A4V2HT05-F1
#
_entry.id   AF-A0A4V2HT05-F1
#
_cell.length_a   1.000
_cell.length_b   1.000
_cell.length_c   1.000
_cell.angle_alpha   90.00
_cell.angle_beta   90.00
_cell.angle_gamma   90.00
#
_symmetry.space_group_name_H-M   'P 1'
#
loop_
_entity.id
_entity.type
_entity.pdbx_description
1 polymer ?
#
loop_
_entity_poly.entity_id
_entity_poly.type
_entity_poly.pdbx_seq_one_letter_code
_entity_poly.pdbx_strand_id
1 'polypeptide(L)'
;MRRLTLYTLSVFYFVAGANHFLHPDFYLGLIPDYIPFHVFTNYMVGALELILAMMLWLPRTRRMGAWGIVLLLVLLVPSHVYFIQVGSCVPNSLCIKEWISWSRLLIGQPLLIWWAWGLRNV
;
A
#
# COMPACT_ATOMS: atom_id res chain seq x y z
N MET A 1 6.63 20.52 -10.96
CA MET A 1 5.57 19.49 -10.92
C MET A 1 6.11 18.09 -10.59
N ARG A 2 7.07 17.53 -11.35
CA ARG A 2 7.62 16.17 -11.10
C ARG A 2 8.21 15.91 -9.71
N ARG A 3 8.84 16.91 -9.09
CA ARG A 3 9.35 16.80 -7.70
C ARG A 3 8.23 16.76 -6.67
N LEU A 4 7.16 17.54 -6.87
CA LEU A 4 6.00 17.55 -5.98
C LEU A 4 5.34 16.16 -5.97
N THR A 5 5.06 15.60 -7.15
CA THR A 5 4.46 14.26 -7.28
C THR A 5 5.32 13.16 -6.65
N LEU A 6 6.65 13.31 -6.69
CA LEU A 6 7.57 12.38 -6.03
C LEU A 6 7.47 12.47 -4.52
N TYR A 7 7.57 13.69 -3.97
CA TYR A 7 7.49 13.89 -2.52
C TYR A 7 6.13 13.50 -1.97
N THR A 8 5.04 13.81 -2.67
CA THR A 8 3.70 13.40 -2.26
C THR A 8 3.56 11.88 -2.19
N LEU A 9 3.97 11.15 -3.23
CA LEU A 9 3.88 9.69 -3.23
C LEU A 9 4.78 9.07 -2.16
N SER A 10 6.00 9.59 -2.00
CA SER A 10 6.93 9.09 -1.00
C SER A 10 6.43 9.34 0.43
N VAL A 11 5.95 10.55 0.74
CA VAL A 11 5.37 10.85 2.06
C VAL A 11 4.13 9.98 2.32
N PHE A 12 3.29 9.76 1.30
CA PHE A 12 2.13 8.87 1.41
C PHE A 12 2.53 7.45 1.86
N TYR A 13 3.48 6.81 1.16
CA TYR A 13 3.94 5.46 1.56
C TYR A 13 4.76 5.46 2.85
N PHE A 14 5.47 6.53 3.16
CA PHE A 14 6.19 6.63 4.43
C PHE A 14 5.22 6.65 5.61
N VAL A 15 4.15 7.44 5.52
CA VAL A 15 3.11 7.52 6.57
C VAL A 15 2.32 6.21 6.65
N ALA A 16 1.95 5.63 5.51
CA ALA A 16 1.29 4.31 5.47
C ALA A 16 2.17 3.23 6.13
N GLY A 17 3.44 3.17 5.75
CA GLY A 17 4.40 2.21 6.28
C GLY A 17 4.64 2.38 7.78
N ALA A 18 4.73 3.62 8.27
CA ALA A 18 4.84 3.89 9.70
C ALA A 18 3.58 3.44 10.46
N ASN A 19 2.40 3.62 9.87
CA ASN A 19 1.13 3.26 10.50
C ASN A 19 0.97 1.75 10.71
N HIS A 20 1.60 0.90 9.89
CA HIS A 20 1.65 -0.56 10.12
C HIS A 20 2.27 -0.93 11.48
N PHE A 21 3.20 -0.12 11.99
CA PHE A 21 3.85 -0.34 13.30
C PHE A 21 3.13 0.37 14.44
N LEU A 22 2.57 1.55 14.17
CA LEU A 22 1.88 2.36 15.19
C LEU A 22 0.48 1.83 15.52
N HIS A 23 -0.24 1.32 14.51
CA HIS A 23 -1.62 0.82 14.64
C HIS A 23 -1.79 -0.52 13.90
N PRO A 24 -1.11 -1.60 14.34
CA PRO A 24 -1.13 -2.89 13.65
C PRO A 24 -2.54 -3.48 13.55
N ASP A 25 -3.37 -3.34 14.58
CA ASP A 25 -4.73 -3.91 14.64
C ASP A 25 -5.63 -3.45 13.48
N PHE A 26 -5.38 -2.25 12.95
CA PHE A 26 -6.09 -1.75 11.77
C PHE A 26 -5.90 -2.65 10.53
N TYR A 27 -4.74 -3.28 10.40
CA TYR A 27 -4.35 -4.05 9.23
C TYR A 27 -4.56 -5.55 9.41
N LEU A 28 -4.47 -6.07 10.63
CA LEU A 28 -4.50 -7.52 10.89
C LEU A 28 -5.79 -8.17 10.38
N GLY A 29 -6.92 -7.48 10.50
CA GLY A 29 -8.23 -7.94 9.99
C GLY A 29 -8.41 -7.79 8.48
N LEU A 30 -7.48 -7.11 7.79
CA LEU A 30 -7.49 -6.94 6.33
C LEU A 30 -6.59 -7.97 5.62
N ILE A 31 -5.83 -8.77 6.38
CA ILE A 31 -4.98 -9.83 5.85
C ILE A 31 -5.85 -11.08 5.66
N PRO A 32 -5.89 -11.69 4.46
CA PRO A 32 -6.70 -12.89 4.21
C PRO A 32 -6.31 -14.06 5.12
N ASP A 33 -7.30 -14.79 5.62
CA ASP A 33 -7.13 -15.89 6.60
C ASP A 33 -6.24 -17.05 6.11
N TYR A 34 -6.07 -17.20 4.79
CA TYR A 34 -5.18 -18.21 4.22
C TYR A 34 -3.69 -17.82 4.26
N ILE A 35 -3.35 -16.58 4.65
CA ILE A 35 -1.97 -16.12 4.84
C ILE A 35 -1.60 -16.34 6.32
N PRO A 36 -0.65 -17.23 6.65
CA PRO A 36 -0.26 -17.43 8.03
C PRO A 36 0.51 -16.22 8.59
N PHE A 37 0.62 -16.14 9.92
CA PHE A 37 1.44 -15.14 10.62
C PHE A 37 1.09 -13.68 10.28
N HIS A 38 -0.17 -13.27 10.48
CA HIS A 38 -0.67 -11.92 10.13
C HIS A 38 0.21 -10.79 10.67
N VAL A 39 0.68 -10.89 11.91
CA VAL A 39 1.55 -9.87 12.54
C VAL A 39 2.86 -9.70 11.80
N PHE A 40 3.52 -10.81 11.44
CA PHE A 40 4.76 -10.77 10.67
C PHE A 40 4.51 -10.15 9.29
N THR A 41 3.47 -10.61 8.60
CA THR A 41 3.08 -10.09 7.28
C THR A 41 2.82 -8.58 7.32
N ASN A 42 2.09 -8.10 8.32
CA ASN A 42 1.81 -6.69 8.54
C ASN A 42 3.11 -5.86 8.67
N TYR A 43 4.03 -6.27 9.54
CA TYR A 43 5.29 -5.55 9.74
C TYR A 43 6.22 -5.65 8.53
N MET A 44 6.19 -6.77 7.80
CA MET A 44 6.98 -6.92 6.58
C MET A 44 6.50 -5.96 5.48
N VAL A 45 5.18 -5.83 5.29
CA VAL A 45 4.59 -4.85 4.36
C VAL A 45 4.95 -3.42 4.80
N GLY A 46 4.74 -3.09 6.07
CA GLY A 46 5.10 -1.76 6.60
C GLY A 46 6.58 -1.42 6.39
N ALA A 47 7.49 -2.37 6.62
CA ALA A 47 8.91 -2.18 6.37
C ALA A 47 9.21 -1.94 4.88
N LEU A 48 8.57 -2.71 3.98
CA LEU A 48 8.71 -2.50 2.54
C LEU A 48 8.23 -1.11 2.12
N GLU A 49 7.07 -0.66 2.62
CA GLU A 49 6.55 0.69 2.32
C GLU A 49 7.53 1.79 2.74
N LEU A 50 8.08 1.71 3.97
CA LEU A 50 9.08 2.65 4.47
C LEU A 50 10.35 2.66 3.61
N ILE A 51 10.90 1.48 3.32
CA ILE A 51 12.14 1.34 2.53
C ILE A 51 11.92 1.90 1.13
N LEU A 52 10.83 1.53 0.46
CA LEU A 52 10.53 1.97 -0.89
C LEU A 52 10.25 3.48 -0.95
N ALA A 53 9.57 4.04 0.06
CA ALA A 53 9.37 5.47 0.19
C ALA A 53 10.70 6.23 0.27
N MET A 54 11.64 5.75 1.10
CA MET A 54 12.98 6.33 1.21
C MET A 54 13.79 6.18 -0.08
N MET A 55 13.65 5.06 -0.79
CA MET A 55 14.32 4.84 -2.07
C MET A 55 13.90 5.86 -3.14
N LEU A 56 12.67 6.41 -3.08
CA LEU A 56 12.26 7.45 -4.03
C LEU A 56 13.05 8.77 -3.86
N TRP A 57 13.57 9.06 -2.66
CA TRP A 57 14.29 10.31 -2.40
C TRP A 57 15.68 10.33 -3.03
N LEU A 58 16.34 9.17 -3.12
CA LEU A 58 17.69 9.03 -3.67
C LEU A 58 17.63 8.77 -5.19
N PRO A 59 18.21 9.63 -6.05
CA PRO A 59 18.16 9.44 -7.50
C PRO A 59 18.69 8.09 -7.97
N ARG A 60 19.69 7.52 -7.28
CA ARG A 60 20.30 6.23 -7.62
C ARG A 60 19.37 5.03 -7.41
N THR A 61 18.47 5.07 -6.43
CA THR A 61 17.58 3.94 -6.09
C THR A 61 16.14 4.18 -6.50
N ARG A 62 15.79 5.40 -6.93
CA ARG A 62 14.42 5.80 -7.30
C ARG A 62 13.74 4.88 -8.30
N ARG A 63 14.46 4.47 -9.36
CA ARG A 63 13.89 3.56 -10.36
C ARG A 63 13.50 2.21 -9.74
N MET A 64 14.33 1.68 -8.84
CA MET A 64 14.03 0.46 -8.10
C MET A 64 12.89 0.69 -7.10
N GLY A 65 12.89 1.81 -6.38
CA GLY A 65 11.82 2.16 -5.44
C GLY A 65 10.44 2.27 -6.13
N ALA A 66 10.39 2.94 -7.28
CA ALA A 66 9.18 3.06 -8.09
C ALA A 66 8.63 1.69 -8.54
N TRP A 67 9.50 0.82 -9.08
CA TRP A 67 9.09 -0.54 -9.46
C TRP A 67 8.72 -1.41 -8.25
N GLY A 68 9.41 -1.25 -7.13
CA GLY A 68 9.08 -1.94 -5.89
C GLY A 68 7.71 -1.56 -5.35
N ILE A 69 7.31 -0.28 -5.42
CA ILE A 69 5.96 0.17 -5.06
C ILE A 69 4.93 -0.45 -6.01
N VAL A 70 5.19 -0.47 -7.32
CA VAL A 70 4.30 -1.13 -8.30
C VAL A 70 4.11 -2.61 -7.93
N LEU A 71 5.19 -3.33 -7.65
CA LEU A 71 5.12 -4.73 -7.26
C LEU A 71 4.35 -4.92 -5.94
N LEU A 72 4.63 -4.09 -4.94
CA LEU A 72 3.96 -4.14 -3.64
C LEU A 72 2.45 -3.93 -3.80
N LEU A 73 2.03 -2.95 -4.59
CA LEU A 73 0.62 -2.67 -4.85
C LEU A 73 -0.10 -3.87 -5.49
N VAL A 74 0.55 -4.53 -6.45
CA VAL A 74 0.02 -5.77 -7.06
C VAL A 74 -0.11 -6.87 -6.01
N LEU A 75 0.88 -7.04 -5.14
CA LEU A 75 0.83 -8.03 -4.05
C LEU A 75 -0.22 -7.71 -2.98
N LEU A 76 -0.66 -6.47 -2.85
CA LEU A 76 -1.74 -6.05 -1.92
C LEU A 76 -3.15 -6.21 -2.51
N VAL A 77 -3.30 -6.57 -3.78
CA VAL A 77 -4.60 -6.83 -4.41
C VAL A 77 -5.41 -7.92 -3.68
N PRO A 78 -4.84 -9.06 -3.26
CA PRO A 78 -5.59 -10.09 -2.54
C PRO A 78 -6.21 -9.59 -1.23
N SER A 79 -5.54 -8.69 -0.49
CA SER A 79 -6.11 -8.06 0.71
C SER A 79 -7.35 -7.20 0.38
N HIS A 80 -7.32 -6.47 -0.74
CA HIS A 80 -8.48 -5.69 -1.18
C HIS A 80 -9.65 -6.58 -1.61
N VAL A 81 -9.36 -7.67 -2.32
CA VAL A 81 -10.37 -8.65 -2.73
C VAL A 81 -10.99 -9.32 -1.50
N TYR A 82 -10.17 -9.78 -0.56
CA TYR A 82 -10.63 -10.37 0.70
C TYR A 82 -11.52 -9.39 1.49
N PHE A 83 -11.10 -8.13 1.62
CA PHE A 83 -11.90 -7.11 2.31
C PHE A 83 -13.29 -6.92 1.68
N ILE A 84 -13.41 -7.00 0.35
CA ILE A 84 -14.70 -6.98 -0.35
C ILE A 84 -15.49 -8.25 -0.04
N GLN A 85 -14.86 -9.42 -0.09
CA GLN A 85 -15.50 -10.73 0.15
C GLN A 85 -16.09 -10.86 1.56
N VAL A 86 -15.45 -10.26 2.57
CA VAL A 86 -15.95 -10.24 3.96
C VAL A 86 -16.95 -9.11 4.23
N GLY A 87 -17.47 -8.46 3.18
CA GLY A 87 -18.56 -7.48 3.29
C GLY A 87 -18.10 -6.04 3.52
N SER A 88 -16.83 -5.70 3.27
CA SER A 88 -16.28 -4.34 3.41
C SER A 88 -16.42 -3.71 4.80
N CYS A 89 -16.59 -4.54 5.84
CA CYS A 89 -16.64 -4.11 7.22
C CYS A 89 -15.97 -5.13 8.13
N VAL A 90 -14.79 -4.76 8.62
CA VAL A 90 -13.98 -5.55 9.56
C VAL A 90 -13.85 -4.76 10.87
N PRO A 91 -14.33 -5.30 12.01
CA PRO A 91 -14.20 -4.64 13.30
C PRO A 91 -12.76 -4.30 13.65
N ASN A 92 -12.54 -3.15 14.31
CA ASN A 92 -11.21 -2.63 14.68
C ASN A 92 -10.26 -2.34 13.51
N SER A 93 -10.74 -2.50 12.27
CA SER A 93 -10.02 -2.16 11.04
C SER A 93 -10.78 -1.08 10.29
N LEU A 94 -11.63 -1.47 9.34
CA LEU A 94 -12.29 -0.54 8.42
C LEU A 94 -13.72 -1.01 8.13
N CYS A 95 -14.68 -0.09 8.22
CA CYS A 95 -16.05 -0.31 7.79
C CYS A 95 -16.49 0.79 6.83
N ILE A 96 -16.66 0.42 5.56
CA ILE A 96 -17.03 1.33 4.48
C ILE A 96 -18.09 0.67 3.58
N LYS A 97 -18.80 1.48 2.80
CA LYS A 97 -19.75 0.97 1.82
C LYS A 97 -19.01 0.16 0.76
N GLU A 98 -19.60 -0.95 0.30
CA GLU A 98 -18.96 -1.88 -0.63
C GLU A 98 -18.47 -1.21 -1.93
N TRP A 99 -19.24 -0.26 -2.48
CA TRP A 99 -18.83 0.47 -3.69
C TRP A 99 -17.53 1.27 -3.48
N ILE A 100 -17.24 1.72 -2.26
CA ILE A 100 -15.99 2.40 -1.93
C ILE A 100 -14.83 1.39 -1.95
N SER A 101 -15.04 0.18 -1.44
CA SER A 101 -14.05 -0.90 -1.52
C SER A 101 -13.74 -1.29 -2.96
N TRP A 102 -14.77 -1.43 -3.80
CA TRP A 102 -14.60 -1.64 -5.25
C TRP A 102 -13.84 -0.48 -5.90
N SER A 103 -14.13 0.77 -5.52
CA SER A 103 -13.42 1.94 -6.03
C SER A 103 -11.94 1.94 -5.64
N ARG A 104 -11.61 1.55 -4.40
CA ARG A 104 -10.21 1.41 -3.95
C ARG A 104 -9.45 0.39 -4.80
N LEU A 105 -10.08 -0.73 -5.14
CA LEU A 105 -9.47 -1.78 -5.95
C LEU A 105 -9.40 -1.43 -7.44
N LEU A 106 -10.51 -1.03 -8.05
CA LEU A 106 -10.60 -0.86 -9.52
C LEU A 106 -10.06 0.48 -10.01
N ILE A 107 -10.05 1.51 -9.16
CA ILE A 107 -9.61 2.87 -9.52
C ILE A 107 -8.35 3.22 -8.72
N GLY A 108 -8.39 3.06 -7.39
CA GLY A 108 -7.29 3.45 -6.51
C GLY A 108 -5.98 2.71 -6.82
N GLN A 109 -6.02 1.38 -6.88
CA GLN A 109 -4.83 0.56 -7.15
C GLN A 109 -4.19 0.87 -8.52
N PRO A 110 -4.92 0.85 -9.66
CA PRO A 110 -4.35 1.22 -10.95
C PRO A 110 -3.80 2.65 -10.99
N LEU A 111 -4.46 3.60 -10.32
CA LEU A 111 -4.00 4.99 -10.25
C LEU A 111 -2.66 5.10 -9.50
N LEU A 112 -2.53 4.44 -8.35
CA LEU A 112 -1.29 4.41 -7.57
C LEU A 112 -0.16 3.70 -8.31
N ILE A 113 -0.47 2.59 -9.00
CA ILE A 113 0.48 1.87 -9.86
C ILE A 113 0.98 2.78 -10.98
N TRP A 114 0.07 3.44 -11.70
CA TRP A 114 0.41 4.35 -12.78
C TRP A 114 1.27 5.52 -12.30
N TRP A 115 0.93 6.10 -11.15
CA TRP A 115 1.69 7.18 -10.52
C TRP A 115 3.11 6.71 -10.17
N ALA A 116 3.24 5.60 -9.44
CA ALA A 116 4.54 5.04 -9.07
C ALA A 116 5.40 4.74 -10.31
N TRP A 117 4.82 4.08 -11.32
CA TRP A 117 5.49 3.79 -12.58
C TRP A 117 5.98 5.06 -13.30
N GLY A 118 5.21 6.14 -13.26
CA GLY A 118 5.59 7.44 -13.84
C GLY A 118 6.84 8.07 -13.21
N LEU A 119 7.15 7.77 -11.94
CA LEU A 119 8.31 8.32 -11.23
C LEU A 119 9.63 7.61 -11.56
N ARG A 120 9.60 6.49 -12.30
CA ARG A 120 10.80 5.67 -12.60
C ARG A 120 11.89 6.39 -13.39
N ASN A 121 11.54 7.46 -14.12
CA ASN A 121 12.40 8.22 -15.03
C ASN A 121 12.54 9.70 -14.60
N VAL A 122 12.11 10.05 -13.39
CA VAL A 122 12.30 11.38 -12.80
C VAL A 122 13.67 11.42 -12.14
#